data_AF-A0A660YZN7-F1
#
_entry.id   AF-A0A660YZN7-F1
#
_cell.length_a   1.000
_cell.length_b   1.000
_cell.length_c   1.000
_cell.angle_alpha   90.00
_cell.angle_beta   90.00
_cell.angle_gamma   90.00
#
_symmetry.space_group_name_H-M   'P 1'
#
loop_
_entity.id
_entity.type
_entity.pdbx_description
1 polymer ?
#
loop_
_entity_poly.entity_id
_entity_poly.type
_entity_poly.pdbx_seq_one_letter_code
_entity_poly.pdbx_strand_id
1 'polypeptide(L)'
;MKKILKIVSFVFIAALVLIGCDEYNKLTAPTIDVGSADFTRFVSIGNSLTMGEQSQSVFESGQKYSFGKIIANIVGTTYEQAIFSDPGTGDRIEVKTLDPFETYINPNQGSPTNLTYPSPYNNLGIKGAFLTDVLYSRDALTCYTAQFGVPNPLFDA
;
A
#
# COMPACT_ATOMS: atom_id res chain seq x y z
N MET A 1 -65.08 -5.09 7.65
CA MET A 1 -63.94 -5.85 7.09
C MET A 1 -62.91 -4.97 6.36
N LYS A 2 -63.28 -4.19 5.33
CA LYS A 2 -62.32 -3.34 4.58
C LYS A 2 -61.55 -2.30 5.43
N LYS A 3 -62.19 -1.69 6.44
CA LYS A 3 -61.53 -0.74 7.35
C LYS A 3 -60.49 -1.40 8.27
N ILE A 4 -60.80 -2.59 8.78
CA ILE A 4 -59.89 -3.38 9.63
C ILE A 4 -58.69 -3.85 8.79
N LEU A 5 -58.91 -4.31 7.55
CA LEU A 5 -57.83 -4.72 6.65
C LEU A 5 -56.85 -3.57 6.34
N LYS A 6 -57.35 -2.35 6.13
CA LYS A 6 -56.49 -1.16 5.91
C LYS A 6 -55.64 -0.80 7.12
N ILE A 7 -56.20 -0.92 8.33
CA ILE A 7 -55.46 -0.66 9.58
C ILE A 7 -54.37 -1.70 9.77
N VAL A 8 -54.68 -2.99 9.53
CA VAL A 8 -53.69 -4.07 9.63
C VAL A 8 -52.56 -3.90 8.61
N SER A 9 -52.87 -3.54 7.36
CA SER A 9 -51.84 -3.25 6.35
C SER A 9 -50.98 -2.05 6.72
N PHE A 10 -51.57 -0.99 7.28
CA PHE A 10 -50.82 0.19 7.72
C PHE A 10 -49.87 -0.13 8.87
N VAL A 11 -50.33 -0.89 9.87
CA VAL A 11 -49.49 -1.33 11.00
C VAL A 11 -48.36 -2.25 10.52
N PHE A 12 -48.65 -3.14 9.58
CA PHE A 12 -47.63 -4.05 9.01
C PHE A 12 -46.54 -3.28 8.24
N ILE A 13 -46.93 -2.29 7.43
CA ILE A 13 -45.99 -1.43 6.70
C ILE A 13 -45.17 -0.58 7.68
N ALA A 14 -45.78 -0.01 8.71
CA ALA A 14 -45.08 0.76 9.73
C ALA A 14 -44.06 -0.10 10.50
N ALA A 15 -44.40 -1.36 10.83
CA ALA A 15 -43.49 -2.30 11.47
C ALA A 15 -42.30 -2.66 10.55
N LEU A 16 -42.54 -2.87 9.25
CA LEU A 16 -41.47 -3.11 8.27
C LEU A 16 -40.48 -1.95 8.16
N VAL A 17 -40.96 -0.70 8.21
CA VAL A 17 -40.09 0.49 8.18
C VAL A 17 -39.26 0.61 9.45
N LEU A 18 -39.81 0.23 10.61
CA LEU A 18 -39.08 0.29 11.89
C LEU A 18 -38.04 -0.83 12.06
N ILE A 19 -38.23 -2.00 11.43
CA ILE A 19 -37.30 -3.14 11.51
C ILE A 19 -36.19 -3.03 10.44
N GLY A 20 -36.39 -2.26 9.36
CA GLY A 20 -35.42 -2.12 8.27
C GLY A 20 -34.25 -1.14 8.52
N CYS A 21 -34.26 -0.41 9.64
CA CYS A 21 -33.17 0.50 10.01
C CYS A 21 -32.11 -0.23 10.85
N ASP A 22 -31.26 -1.03 10.21
CA ASP A 22 -29.99 -1.41 10.82
C ASP A 22 -29.04 -0.19 10.81
N GLU A 23 -28.46 0.14 11.97
CA GLU A 23 -27.44 1.18 12.05
C GLU A 23 -26.12 0.71 11.42
N TYR A 24 -25.97 0.90 10.11
CA TYR A 24 -24.70 0.69 9.40
C TYR A 24 -23.64 1.75 9.73
N ASN A 25 -23.87 2.61 10.73
CA ASN A 25 -22.96 3.65 11.17
C ASN A 25 -21.73 3.09 11.93
N LYS A 26 -21.75 1.82 12.31
CA LYS A 26 -20.61 1.12 12.93
C LYS A 26 -20.15 -0.03 12.05
N LEU A 27 -19.08 0.22 11.30
CA LEU A 27 -18.30 -0.86 10.71
C LEU A 27 -17.65 -1.66 11.85
N THR A 28 -18.08 -2.90 12.03
CA THR A 28 -17.37 -3.81 12.95
C THR A 28 -16.09 -4.25 12.25
N ALA A 29 -14.95 -3.77 12.75
CA ALA A 29 -13.66 -4.22 12.25
C ALA A 29 -13.53 -5.74 12.48
N PRO A 30 -12.96 -6.51 11.54
CA PRO A 30 -12.69 -7.91 11.78
C PRO A 30 -11.77 -8.04 13.00
N THR A 31 -12.05 -9.03 13.85
CA THR A 31 -11.13 -9.36 14.93
C THR A 31 -9.85 -9.91 14.31
N ILE A 32 -8.72 -9.30 14.66
CA ILE A 32 -7.41 -9.77 14.19
C ILE A 32 -7.04 -11.01 15.02
N ASP A 33 -7.04 -12.17 14.39
CA ASP A 33 -6.53 -13.42 14.95
C ASP A 33 -5.27 -13.83 14.18
N VAL A 34 -4.12 -13.69 14.84
CA VAL A 34 -2.81 -14.09 14.31
C VAL A 34 -2.38 -15.48 14.79
N GLY A 35 -3.23 -16.18 15.55
CA GLY A 35 -2.92 -17.47 16.15
C GLY A 35 -1.69 -17.40 17.06
N SER A 36 -0.66 -18.19 16.73
CA SER A 36 0.61 -18.27 17.47
C SER A 36 1.78 -17.55 16.79
N ALA A 37 1.52 -16.78 15.73
CA ALA A 37 2.56 -16.06 15.01
C ALA A 37 3.14 -14.92 15.85
N ASP A 38 4.48 -14.83 15.89
CA ASP A 38 5.19 -13.74 16.55
C ASP A 38 5.53 -12.64 15.53
N PHE A 39 4.90 -11.48 15.67
CA PHE A 39 5.12 -10.30 14.84
C PHE A 39 6.05 -9.26 15.50
N THR A 40 6.89 -9.67 16.45
CA THR A 40 7.97 -8.83 16.99
C THR A 40 8.83 -8.23 15.87
N ARG A 41 8.96 -8.93 14.74
CA ARG A 41 9.54 -8.40 13.51
C ARG A 41 8.84 -8.96 12.28
N PHE A 42 8.47 -8.07 11.36
CA PHE A 42 7.95 -8.41 10.04
C PHE A 42 8.83 -7.79 8.97
N VAL A 43 9.28 -8.60 8.00
CA VAL A 43 10.15 -8.18 6.90
C VAL A 43 9.55 -8.69 5.60
N SER A 44 9.56 -7.86 4.58
CA SER A 44 9.20 -8.25 3.22
C SER A 44 10.36 -8.02 2.28
N ILE A 45 10.66 -9.02 1.45
CA ILE A 45 11.75 -9.00 0.48
C ILE A 45 11.13 -9.12 -0.90
N GLY A 46 11.62 -8.36 -1.87
CA GLY A 46 11.15 -8.49 -3.23
C GLY A 46 11.61 -7.37 -4.15
N ASN A 47 10.74 -7.00 -5.08
CA ASN A 47 11.04 -6.06 -6.14
C ASN A 47 10.20 -4.77 -6.00
N SER A 48 9.82 -4.16 -7.11
CA SER A 48 8.99 -2.95 -7.16
C SER A 48 7.67 -3.07 -6.39
N LEU A 49 6.99 -4.22 -6.44
CA LEU A 49 5.74 -4.42 -5.73
C LEU A 49 5.94 -4.31 -4.22
N THR A 50 7.05 -4.87 -3.73
CA THR A 50 7.45 -4.80 -2.32
C THR A 50 7.89 -3.40 -1.94
N MET A 51 8.69 -2.74 -2.79
CA MET A 51 9.17 -1.37 -2.58
C MET A 51 8.03 -0.33 -2.53
N GLY A 52 6.86 -0.67 -3.08
CA GLY A 52 5.68 0.20 -3.11
C GLY A 52 5.57 1.05 -4.37
N GLU A 53 6.08 0.57 -5.52
CA GLU A 53 5.94 1.25 -6.79
C GLU A 53 4.47 1.36 -7.21
N GLN A 54 4.05 2.57 -7.55
CA GLN A 54 2.73 2.88 -8.10
C GLN A 54 2.90 3.92 -9.20
N SER A 55 2.03 3.92 -10.22
CA SER A 55 2.08 4.96 -11.27
C SER A 55 3.49 5.18 -11.86
N GLN A 56 4.25 4.11 -12.09
CA GLN A 56 5.62 4.10 -12.63
C GLN A 56 6.72 4.68 -11.70
N SER A 57 6.38 5.10 -10.48
CA SER A 57 7.31 5.73 -9.53
C SER A 57 7.22 5.11 -8.13
N VAL A 58 8.31 5.20 -7.37
CA VAL A 58 8.31 4.92 -5.92
C VAL A 58 8.31 6.27 -5.19
N PHE A 59 7.23 6.56 -4.46
CA PHE A 59 7.01 7.85 -3.81
C PHE A 59 6.31 7.68 -2.46
N GLU A 60 6.51 8.62 -1.54
CA GLU A 60 6.13 8.52 -0.13
C GLU A 60 4.66 8.21 0.05
N SER A 61 3.76 8.95 -0.61
CA SER A 61 2.33 8.70 -0.49
C SER A 61 1.92 7.31 -1.00
N GLY A 62 2.64 6.70 -1.94
CA GLY A 62 2.44 5.31 -2.37
C GLY A 62 3.03 4.29 -1.39
N GLN A 63 4.24 4.53 -0.88
CA GLN A 63 4.95 3.65 0.06
C GLN A 63 4.24 3.55 1.42
N LYS A 64 3.51 4.60 1.83
CA LYS A 64 2.63 4.58 3.03
C LYS A 64 1.52 3.54 2.93
N TYR A 65 1.15 3.13 1.71
CA TYR A 65 0.15 2.10 1.42
C TYR A 65 0.76 0.87 0.72
N SER A 66 2.07 0.65 0.85
CA SER A 66 2.68 -0.61 0.38
C SER A 66 2.06 -1.80 1.13
N PHE A 67 1.95 -2.96 0.48
CA PHE A 67 1.29 -4.11 1.09
C PHE A 67 1.95 -4.51 2.42
N GLY A 68 3.27 -4.42 2.49
CA GLY A 68 4.02 -4.69 3.72
C GLY A 68 3.67 -3.71 4.84
N LYS A 69 3.54 -2.41 4.54
CA LYS A 69 3.11 -1.41 5.53
C LYS A 69 1.68 -1.68 6.01
N ILE A 70 0.77 -2.06 5.11
CA ILE A 70 -0.61 -2.40 5.45
C ILE A 70 -0.66 -3.62 6.38
N ILE A 71 0.04 -4.71 6.04
CA ILE A 71 0.12 -5.91 6.89
C ILE A 71 0.72 -5.57 8.26
N ALA A 72 1.81 -4.80 8.28
CA ALA A 72 2.46 -4.41 9.52
C ALA A 72 1.54 -3.61 10.45
N ASN A 73 0.77 -2.68 9.89
CA ASN A 73 -0.23 -1.92 10.64
C ASN A 73 -1.32 -2.83 11.22
N ILE A 74 -1.76 -3.85 10.47
CA ILE A 74 -2.75 -4.84 10.95
C ILE A 74 -2.19 -5.63 12.13
N VAL A 75 -0.95 -6.12 12.04
CA VAL A 75 -0.34 -6.96 13.10
C VAL A 75 0.34 -6.15 14.20
N GLY A 76 0.28 -4.82 14.15
CA GLY A 76 0.81 -3.92 15.19
C GLY A 76 2.34 -3.88 15.30
N THR A 77 3.06 -4.10 14.19
CA THR A 77 4.54 -4.12 14.18
C THR A 77 5.13 -2.90 13.48
N THR A 78 6.30 -2.45 13.94
CA THR A 78 7.03 -1.37 13.28
C THR A 78 7.51 -1.82 11.90
N TYR A 79 7.35 -0.96 10.91
CA TYR A 79 7.68 -1.25 9.53
C TYR A 79 8.28 -0.04 8.83
N GLU A 80 9.60 -0.08 8.73
CA GLU A 80 10.47 0.95 8.19
C GLU A 80 10.88 0.64 6.77
N GLN A 81 11.02 1.68 5.96
CA GLN A 81 11.25 1.61 4.53
C GLN A 81 12.25 2.69 4.10
N ALA A 82 12.98 2.45 3.03
CA ALA A 82 13.69 3.51 2.31
C ALA A 82 12.66 4.40 1.59
N ILE A 83 12.21 5.45 2.27
CA ILE A 83 11.16 6.35 1.77
C ILE A 83 11.75 7.36 0.80
N PHE A 84 11.10 7.56 -0.36
CA PHE A 84 11.36 8.66 -1.29
C PHE A 84 10.28 9.71 -1.15
N SER A 85 10.62 10.97 -0.90
CA SER A 85 9.63 12.07 -0.88
C SER A 85 8.87 12.14 -2.21
N ASP A 86 7.61 12.58 -2.18
CA ASP A 86 6.90 12.93 -3.42
C ASP A 86 7.72 13.96 -4.24
N PRO A 87 7.78 13.85 -5.58
CA PRO A 87 7.07 12.93 -6.50
C PRO A 87 7.74 11.55 -6.72
N GLY A 88 8.77 11.20 -5.93
CA GLY A 88 9.39 9.88 -5.93
C GLY A 88 10.60 9.74 -6.83
N THR A 89 10.79 8.55 -7.40
CA THR A 89 11.95 8.19 -8.24
C THR A 89 11.90 8.78 -9.67
N GLY A 90 10.95 9.65 -9.98
CA GLY A 90 10.74 10.22 -11.32
C GLY A 90 9.71 9.48 -12.17
N ASP A 91 9.36 10.10 -13.29
CA ASP A 91 8.40 9.62 -14.29
C ASP A 91 7.05 9.16 -13.70
N ARG A 92 6.58 9.83 -12.64
CA ARG A 92 5.30 9.48 -12.01
C ARG A 92 4.14 9.86 -12.93
N ILE A 93 3.27 8.90 -13.20
CA ILE A 93 2.01 9.15 -13.92
C ILE A 93 1.03 9.84 -12.97
N GLU A 94 0.56 11.02 -13.35
CA GLU A 94 -0.36 11.85 -12.57
C GLU A 94 -1.58 12.27 -13.39
N VAL A 95 -2.71 12.47 -12.70
CA VAL A 95 -3.92 13.03 -13.32
C VAL A 95 -3.73 14.52 -13.52
N LYS A 96 -3.89 14.99 -14.77
CA LYS A 96 -3.80 16.40 -15.15
C LYS A 96 -5.16 17.10 -15.08
N THR A 97 -6.19 16.47 -15.64
CA THR A 97 -7.58 16.97 -15.66
C THR A 97 -8.55 15.81 -15.54
N LEU A 98 -9.74 16.05 -14.96
CA LEU A 98 -10.81 15.04 -14.86
C LEU A 98 -11.85 15.14 -15.97
N ASP A 99 -12.03 16.34 -16.54
CA ASP A 99 -12.96 16.60 -17.65
C ASP A 99 -12.36 17.64 -18.61
N PRO A 100 -11.83 17.22 -19.78
CA PRO A 100 -11.64 15.82 -20.20
C PRO A 100 -10.63 15.10 -19.30
N PHE A 101 -10.75 13.77 -19.17
CA PHE A 101 -9.77 12.99 -18.42
C PHE A 101 -8.43 12.98 -19.18
N GLU A 102 -7.38 13.52 -18.56
CA GLU A 102 -6.03 13.56 -19.11
C GLU A 102 -5.02 13.20 -18.02
N THR A 103 -3.96 12.48 -18.39
CA THR A 103 -2.82 12.21 -17.51
C THR A 103 -1.55 12.84 -18.09
N TYR A 104 -0.55 13.04 -17.25
CA TYR A 104 0.77 13.48 -17.68
C TYR A 104 1.86 12.74 -16.89
N ILE A 105 3.07 12.72 -17.43
CA ILE A 105 4.24 12.16 -16.77
C ILE A 105 4.95 13.32 -16.05
N ASN A 106 5.08 13.22 -14.74
CA ASN A 106 5.86 14.14 -13.93
C ASN A 106 7.32 13.65 -13.87
N PRO A 107 8.26 14.32 -14.57
CA PRO A 107 9.65 13.88 -14.62
C PRO A 107 10.44 14.25 -13.36
N ASN A 108 9.88 15.08 -12.48
CA ASN A 108 10.56 15.53 -11.28
C ASN A 108 10.81 14.36 -10.33
N GLN A 109 11.89 14.46 -9.57
CA GLN A 109 12.28 13.47 -8.58
C GLN A 109 12.20 14.08 -7.18
N GLY A 110 11.83 13.25 -6.21
CA GLY A 110 12.01 13.54 -4.79
C GLY A 110 13.40 13.14 -4.32
N SER A 111 13.55 12.90 -3.01
CA SER A 111 14.80 12.44 -2.42
C SER A 111 14.53 11.41 -1.32
N PRO A 112 15.48 10.50 -1.03
CA PRO A 112 15.37 9.62 0.12
C PRO A 112 15.26 10.42 1.42
N THR A 113 14.30 10.08 2.28
CA THR A 113 14.02 10.81 3.54
C THR A 113 14.36 10.02 4.81
N ASN A 114 14.64 8.71 4.70
CA ASN A 114 14.87 7.83 5.86
C ASN A 114 16.30 7.29 5.98
N LEU A 115 17.28 7.89 5.29
CA LEU A 115 18.65 7.37 5.18
C LEU A 115 19.41 7.21 6.50
N THR A 116 19.02 7.95 7.54
CA THR A 116 19.69 7.93 8.85
C THR A 116 19.05 6.95 9.83
N TYR A 117 18.11 6.12 9.37
CA TYR A 117 17.47 5.12 10.22
C TYR A 117 18.53 4.14 10.78
N PRO A 118 18.64 3.97 12.11
CA PRO A 118 19.78 3.32 12.76
C PRO A 118 19.73 1.78 12.70
N SER A 119 18.85 1.19 11.89
CA SER A 119 18.62 -0.25 11.84
C SER A 119 18.26 -0.69 10.42
N PRO A 120 18.35 -1.99 10.09
CA PRO A 120 17.88 -2.47 8.79
C PRO A 120 16.38 -2.19 8.61
N TYR A 121 15.99 -1.76 7.41
CA TYR A 121 14.58 -1.59 7.04
C TYR A 121 13.81 -2.92 7.06
N ASN A 122 12.50 -2.83 7.24
CA ASN A 122 11.59 -3.96 7.13
C ASN A 122 11.19 -4.22 5.68
N ASN A 123 11.15 -3.17 4.85
CA ASN A 123 10.95 -3.29 3.41
C ASN A 123 12.30 -3.40 2.69
N LEU A 124 12.63 -4.59 2.22
CA LEU A 124 13.81 -4.89 1.42
C LEU A 124 13.43 -5.10 -0.05
N GLY A 125 12.39 -4.40 -0.51
CA GLY A 125 11.99 -4.36 -1.91
C GLY A 125 12.84 -3.38 -2.69
N ILE A 126 13.34 -3.79 -3.87
CA ILE A 126 14.09 -2.92 -4.78
C ILE A 126 13.48 -3.00 -6.17
N LYS A 127 12.98 -1.88 -6.71
CA LYS A 127 12.47 -1.81 -8.09
C LYS A 127 13.56 -2.27 -9.05
N GLY A 128 13.23 -3.26 -9.89
CA GLY A 128 14.18 -3.87 -10.83
C GLY A 128 15.07 -4.97 -10.25
N ALA A 129 14.88 -5.39 -9.00
CA ALA A 129 15.56 -6.56 -8.46
C ALA A 129 15.02 -7.89 -9.02
N PHE A 130 15.95 -8.82 -9.22
CA PHE A 130 15.73 -10.20 -9.64
C PHE A 130 16.00 -11.17 -8.50
N LEU A 131 15.58 -12.42 -8.66
CA LEU A 131 15.79 -13.46 -7.63
C LEU A 131 17.27 -13.63 -7.25
N THR A 132 18.18 -13.54 -8.23
CA THR A 132 19.62 -13.65 -7.98
C THR A 132 20.16 -12.49 -7.14
N ASP A 133 19.51 -11.33 -7.17
CA ASP A 133 19.97 -10.18 -6.41
C ASP A 133 19.87 -10.40 -4.90
N VAL A 134 18.87 -11.17 -4.47
CA VAL A 134 18.64 -11.51 -3.06
C VAL A 134 19.84 -12.22 -2.43
N LEU A 135 20.63 -12.95 -3.23
CA LEU A 135 21.75 -13.76 -2.75
C LEU A 135 23.11 -13.07 -2.93
N TYR A 136 23.26 -12.25 -3.97
CA TYR A 136 24.58 -11.81 -4.43
C TYR A 136 24.78 -10.30 -4.44
N SER A 137 23.70 -9.51 -4.48
CA SER A 137 23.80 -8.07 -4.66
C SER A 137 24.04 -7.37 -3.34
N ARG A 138 25.01 -6.46 -3.34
CA ARG A 138 25.42 -5.65 -2.18
C ARG A 138 25.29 -4.16 -2.42
N ASP A 139 25.29 -3.77 -3.69
CA ASP A 139 25.31 -2.39 -4.20
C ASP A 139 24.84 -2.38 -5.67
N ALA A 140 24.75 -1.20 -6.27
CA ALA A 140 24.35 -1.03 -7.66
C ALA A 140 25.30 -1.69 -8.66
N LEU A 141 26.56 -1.96 -8.30
CA LEU A 141 27.59 -2.52 -9.19
C LEU A 141 27.62 -4.05 -9.17
N THR A 142 27.07 -4.65 -8.12
CA THR A 142 26.99 -6.11 -7.92
C THR A 142 25.62 -6.69 -8.27
N CYS A 143 24.65 -5.83 -8.62
CA CYS A 143 23.32 -6.28 -9.05
C CYS A 143 23.33 -7.04 -10.38
N TYR A 144 22.31 -7.86 -10.60
CA TYR A 144 22.14 -8.68 -11.79
C TYR A 144 22.25 -7.88 -13.07
N THR A 145 21.59 -6.72 -13.13
CA THR A 145 21.58 -5.87 -14.31
C THR A 145 22.93 -5.21 -14.57
N ALA A 146 23.78 -5.03 -13.54
CA ALA A 146 25.15 -4.55 -13.70
C ALA A 146 26.02 -5.51 -14.51
N GLN A 147 25.75 -6.82 -14.46
CA GLN A 147 26.43 -7.83 -15.29
C GLN A 147 26.19 -7.62 -16.79
N PHE A 148 25.16 -6.86 -17.15
CA PHE A 148 24.81 -6.49 -18.52
C PHE A 148 25.10 -5.01 -18.83
N GLY A 149 25.87 -4.33 -17.97
CA GLY A 149 26.24 -2.92 -18.14
C GLY A 149 25.12 -1.92 -17.80
N VAL A 150 24.07 -2.36 -17.09
CA VAL A 150 22.95 -1.51 -16.66
C VAL A 150 22.81 -1.58 -15.14
N PRO A 151 23.72 -0.96 -14.36
CA PRO A 151 23.64 -0.98 -12.91
C PRO A 151 22.34 -0.33 -12.43
N ASN A 152 21.75 -0.89 -11.37
CA ASN A 152 20.53 -0.37 -10.77
C ASN A 152 20.89 0.48 -9.53
N PRO A 153 20.81 1.82 -9.60
CA PRO A 153 21.21 2.70 -8.51
C PRO A 153 20.35 2.56 -7.25
N LEU A 154 19.17 1.92 -7.34
CA LEU A 154 18.28 1.72 -6.19
C LEU A 154 18.82 0.70 -5.17
N PHE A 155 19.89 -0.04 -5.49
CA PHE A 155 20.62 -0.85 -4.50
C PHE A 155 21.49 0.00 -3.55
N ASP A 156 21.78 1.25 -3.91
CA ASP A 156 22.59 2.19 -3.12
C ASP A 156 21.73 3.29 -2.46
N ALA A 157 20.41 3.19 -2.60
CA ALA A 157 19.45 4.22 -2.17
C ALA A 157 19.02 4.12 -0.70
#